data_AF-A0A1S4FMM5-F1
#
_entry.id   AF-A0A1S4FMM5-F1
#
_cell.length_a   1.000
_cell.length_b   1.000
_cell.length_c   1.000
_cell.angle_alpha   90.00
_cell.angle_beta   90.00
_cell.angle_gamma   90.00
#
_symmetry.space_group_name_H-M   'P 1'
#
loop_
_entity.id
_entity.type
_entity.pdbx_description
1 polymer ?
#
loop_
_entity_poly.entity_id
_entity_poly.type
_entity_poly.pdbx_seq_one_letter_code
_entity_poly.pdbx_strand_id
1 'polypeptide(L)'
;MFKYLLLVALVPAVMLQNADNIDHESWPQVSIRPCAGVRPPPRAVRIEGCVEMPCLLPRGRDANMAMDFTAVQDATNLQTRVTATALGITAPYELPADRAAACNWLVQSRCPISAGEDLTYHLSMPVTAIYPLVSVTIEMDLVDQSQQSHGCFVVDARVVAN
;
A
#
# COMPACT_ATOMS: atom_id res chain seq x y z
N MET A 1 -3.49 -45.88 -12.59
CA MET A 1 -3.55 -45.03 -13.78
C MET A 1 -4.21 -43.71 -13.40
N PHE A 2 -3.44 -42.68 -13.01
CA PHE A 2 -3.86 -41.28 -13.04
C PHE A 2 -2.58 -40.45 -12.94
N LYS A 3 -2.00 -40.16 -14.10
CA LYS A 3 -0.78 -39.34 -14.22
C LYS A 3 -1.27 -37.90 -14.30
N TYR A 4 -1.28 -37.20 -13.17
CA TYR A 4 -1.58 -35.78 -13.13
C TYR A 4 -0.55 -35.05 -14.01
N LEU A 5 -1.01 -34.57 -15.17
CA LEU A 5 -0.27 -33.57 -15.93
C LEU A 5 -0.26 -32.30 -15.08
N LEU A 6 0.85 -32.03 -14.40
CA LEU A 6 1.16 -30.71 -13.91
C LEU A 6 1.37 -29.82 -15.15
N LEU A 7 0.31 -29.12 -15.55
CA LEU A 7 0.41 -27.97 -16.43
C LEU A 7 1.12 -26.86 -15.65
N VAL A 8 2.45 -26.85 -15.70
CA VAL A 8 3.23 -25.69 -15.25
C VAL A 8 2.98 -24.60 -16.29
N ALA A 9 2.00 -23.73 -16.01
CA ALA A 9 1.82 -22.51 -16.77
C ALA A 9 3.09 -21.67 -16.60
N LEU A 10 3.91 -21.61 -17.66
CA LEU A 10 5.02 -20.67 -17.75
C LEU A 10 4.43 -19.26 -17.80
N VAL A 11 4.24 -18.64 -16.63
CA VAL A 11 3.95 -17.21 -16.56
C VAL A 11 5.16 -16.51 -17.17
N PRO A 12 5.02 -15.80 -18.31
CA PRO A 12 6.15 -15.11 -18.90
C PRO A 12 6.68 -14.10 -17.88
N ALA A 13 7.97 -14.19 -17.54
CA ALA A 13 8.64 -13.32 -16.56
C ALA A 13 8.50 -11.80 -16.87
N VAL A 14 8.08 -11.46 -18.09
CA VAL A 14 7.79 -10.09 -18.55
C VAL A 14 6.56 -9.48 -17.86
N MET A 15 5.74 -10.29 -17.19
CA MET A 15 4.57 -9.81 -16.42
C MET A 15 4.83 -9.62 -14.93
N LEU A 16 6.02 -10.00 -14.43
CA LEU A 16 6.35 -9.92 -13.00
C LEU A 16 6.68 -8.48 -12.62
N GLN A 17 5.84 -7.90 -11.77
CA GLN A 17 6.06 -6.59 -11.16
C GLN A 17 6.84 -6.71 -9.86
N ASN A 18 7.36 -5.58 -9.37
CA ASN A 18 8.10 -5.53 -8.11
C ASN A 18 7.27 -6.09 -6.93
N ALA A 19 5.94 -5.94 -6.99
CA ALA A 19 5.02 -6.39 -5.95
C ALA A 19 4.75 -7.92 -5.98
N ASP A 20 5.07 -8.62 -7.08
CA ASP A 20 4.65 -10.02 -7.30
C ASP A 20 5.52 -11.05 -6.57
N ASN A 21 6.73 -10.66 -6.16
CA ASN A 21 7.67 -11.54 -5.45
C ASN A 21 7.58 -11.41 -3.93
N ILE A 22 6.52 -10.77 -3.41
CA ILE A 22 6.33 -10.48 -1.99
C ILE A 22 5.12 -11.26 -1.48
N ASP A 23 5.30 -12.00 -0.39
CA ASP A 23 4.23 -12.77 0.26
C ASP A 23 3.40 -11.88 1.20
N HIS A 24 2.50 -11.09 0.61
CA HIS A 24 1.62 -10.17 1.34
C HIS A 24 0.61 -10.89 2.25
N GLU A 25 0.33 -12.18 2.02
CA GLU A 25 -0.63 -12.97 2.81
C GLU A 25 -0.06 -13.31 4.19
N SER A 26 1.26 -13.37 4.31
CA SER A 26 1.95 -13.60 5.60
C SER A 26 1.88 -12.42 6.57
N TRP A 27 1.50 -11.22 6.10
CA TRP A 27 1.49 -10.01 6.92
C TRP A 27 0.19 -9.86 7.71
N PRO A 28 0.26 -9.42 8.98
CA PRO A 28 -0.94 -9.20 9.78
C PRO A 28 -1.86 -8.13 9.17
N GLN A 29 -3.16 -8.43 9.14
CA GLN A 29 -4.18 -7.43 8.84
C GLN A 29 -4.39 -6.51 10.04
N VAL A 30 -4.43 -5.20 9.80
CA VAL A 30 -4.59 -4.19 10.83
C VAL A 30 -5.98 -3.56 10.81
N SER A 31 -6.43 -3.08 11.97
CA SER A 31 -7.60 -2.20 12.03
C SER A 31 -7.23 -0.80 11.56
N ILE A 32 -8.09 -0.21 10.73
CA ILE A 32 -7.89 1.12 10.15
C ILE A 32 -8.95 2.11 10.62
N ARG A 33 -8.63 3.40 10.59
CA ARG A 33 -9.63 4.47 10.69
C ARG A 33 -10.00 4.98 9.29
N PRO A 34 -11.26 5.39 9.06
CA PRO A 34 -11.64 6.00 7.81
C PRO A 34 -10.99 7.37 7.67
N CYS A 35 -10.68 7.72 6.42
CA CYS A 35 -10.27 9.07 6.06
C CYS A 35 -11.44 10.07 6.20
N ALA A 36 -11.12 11.35 6.41
CA ALA A 36 -12.14 12.40 6.36
C ALA A 36 -12.69 12.58 4.94
N GLY A 37 -13.95 13.04 4.84
CA GLY A 37 -14.64 13.27 3.57
C GLY A 37 -15.24 12.00 2.95
N VAL A 38 -15.69 12.10 1.69
CA VAL A 38 -16.28 10.98 0.94
C VAL A 38 -15.15 10.25 0.20
N ARG A 39 -14.40 9.42 0.93
CA ARG A 39 -13.35 8.57 0.38
C ARG A 39 -13.57 7.12 0.81
N PRO A 40 -13.57 6.16 -0.13
CA PRO A 40 -13.90 4.77 0.19
C PRO A 40 -12.78 4.14 1.04
N PRO A 41 -13.12 3.39 2.10
CA PRO A 41 -12.13 2.58 2.80
C PRO A 41 -11.74 1.38 1.92
N PRO A 42 -10.49 0.88 2.01
CA PRO A 42 -10.14 -0.41 1.44
C PRO A 42 -10.85 -1.55 2.18
N ARG A 43 -10.93 -2.72 1.52
CA ARG A 43 -11.48 -3.96 2.10
C ARG A 43 -10.57 -4.52 3.19
N ALA A 44 -9.26 -4.43 2.99
CA ALA A 44 -8.26 -4.86 3.97
C ALA A 44 -6.97 -4.06 3.83
N VAL A 45 -6.25 -3.91 4.94
CA VAL A 45 -4.88 -3.39 4.97
C VAL A 45 -4.03 -4.33 5.80
N ARG A 46 -2.91 -4.78 5.24
CA ARG A 46 -1.89 -5.59 5.91
C ARG A 46 -0.60 -4.79 5.99
N ILE A 47 0.08 -4.85 7.13
CA ILE A 47 1.34 -4.12 7.35
C ILE A 47 2.37 -5.11 7.90
N GLU A 48 3.52 -5.20 7.23
CA GLU A 48 4.59 -6.12 7.61
C GLU A 48 5.01 -5.89 9.06
N GLY A 49 4.96 -6.95 9.87
CA GLY A 49 5.39 -6.93 11.27
C GLY A 49 4.50 -6.12 12.23
N CYS A 50 3.36 -5.57 11.78
CA CYS A 50 2.47 -4.79 12.65
C CYS A 50 1.27 -5.62 13.13
N VAL A 51 1.40 -6.25 14.30
CA VAL A 51 0.32 -7.04 14.91
C VAL A 51 -0.65 -6.21 15.75
N GLU A 52 -0.23 -5.03 16.21
CA GLU A 52 -1.04 -4.09 16.97
C GLU A 52 -0.61 -2.64 16.70
N MET A 53 -1.52 -1.70 16.89
CA MET A 53 -1.25 -0.27 16.76
C MET A 53 -0.70 0.29 18.08
N PRO A 54 0.25 1.25 18.04
CA PRO A 54 0.83 1.86 16.83
C PRO A 54 1.87 0.96 16.16
N CYS A 55 1.87 0.90 14.83
CA CYS A 55 2.89 0.18 14.08
C CYS A 55 4.29 0.78 14.36
N LEU A 56 5.26 -0.07 14.69
CA LEU A 56 6.62 0.38 14.91
C LEU A 56 7.33 0.55 13.55
N LEU A 57 7.92 1.72 13.33
CA LEU A 57 8.63 2.09 12.11
C LEU A 57 10.12 2.30 12.43
N PRO A 58 10.96 1.26 12.33
CA PRO A 58 12.39 1.41 12.54
C PRO A 58 13.00 2.31 11.47
N ARG A 59 13.79 3.29 11.92
CA ARG A 59 14.61 4.13 11.05
C ARG A 59 15.56 3.31 10.17
N GLY A 60 15.85 3.84 8.98
CA GLY A 60 16.75 3.21 8.01
C GLY A 60 16.18 1.95 7.36
N ARG A 61 14.89 1.66 7.54
CA ARG A 61 14.17 0.54 6.92
C ARG A 61 12.96 1.05 6.15
N ASP A 62 12.49 0.23 5.22
CA ASP A 62 11.22 0.48 4.55
C ASP A 62 10.07 -0.09 5.39
N ALA A 63 8.97 0.65 5.45
CA ALA A 63 7.70 0.19 5.99
C ALA A 63 6.86 -0.36 4.84
N ASN A 64 6.55 -1.65 4.89
CA ASN A 64 5.84 -2.36 3.83
C ASN A 64 4.39 -2.62 4.19
N MET A 65 3.49 -2.42 3.23
CA MET A 65 2.06 -2.66 3.40
C MET A 65 1.44 -3.22 2.11
N ALA A 66 0.29 -3.86 2.26
CA ALA A 66 -0.59 -4.25 1.18
C ALA A 66 -2.01 -3.74 1.47
N MET A 67 -2.68 -3.25 0.43
CA MET A 67 -4.05 -2.76 0.49
C MET A 67 -4.91 -3.51 -0.51
N ASP A 68 -5.98 -4.14 -0.04
CA ASP A 68 -7.01 -4.69 -0.91
C ASP A 68 -8.11 -3.65 -1.08
N PHE A 69 -8.35 -3.23 -2.31
CA PHE A 69 -9.35 -2.23 -2.64
C PHE A 69 -10.21 -2.69 -3.82
N THR A 70 -11.32 -1.98 -4.04
CA THR A 70 -12.18 -2.18 -5.20
C THR A 70 -12.17 -0.88 -5.98
N ALA A 71 -11.85 -0.95 -7.27
CA ALA A 71 -11.73 0.24 -8.10
C ALA A 71 -13.07 0.98 -8.20
N VAL A 72 -13.09 2.28 -7.91
CA VAL A 72 -14.33 3.09 -7.96
C VAL A 72 -14.74 3.40 -9.40
N GLN A 73 -13.75 3.62 -10.27
CA GLN A 73 -13.93 3.93 -11.69
C GLN A 73 -12.76 3.38 -12.51
N ASP A 74 -12.84 3.51 -13.83
CA ASP A 74 -11.74 3.18 -14.72
C ASP A 74 -10.57 4.15 -14.49
N ALA A 75 -9.36 3.60 -14.36
CA ALA A 75 -8.17 4.40 -14.13
C ALA A 75 -7.01 3.97 -15.04
N THR A 76 -6.45 4.93 -15.78
CA THR A 76 -5.25 4.70 -16.59
C THR A 76 -3.97 4.95 -15.81
N ASN A 77 -4.07 5.63 -14.68
CA ASN A 77 -2.97 5.89 -13.77
C ASN A 77 -3.46 5.90 -12.31
N LEU A 78 -2.60 5.47 -11.40
CA LEU A 78 -2.82 5.51 -9.96
C LEU A 78 -1.57 6.10 -9.31
N GLN A 79 -1.78 6.98 -8.33
CA GLN A 79 -0.76 7.58 -7.51
C GLN A 79 -1.09 7.42 -6.03
N THR A 80 -0.07 7.18 -5.23
CA THR A 80 -0.21 7.12 -3.78
C THR A 80 0.12 8.46 -3.16
N ARG A 81 -0.76 8.92 -2.28
CA ARG A 81 -0.55 10.12 -1.45
C ARG A 81 -0.48 9.69 0.00
N VAL A 82 0.52 10.22 0.70
CA VAL A 82 0.71 9.97 2.12
C VAL A 82 0.73 11.31 2.83
N THR A 83 -0.08 11.45 3.87
CA THR A 83 -0.06 12.62 4.76
C THR A 83 0.31 12.14 6.15
N ALA A 84 1.35 12.74 6.73
CA ALA A 84 1.83 12.41 8.05
C ALA A 84 1.50 13.54 9.04
N THR A 85 1.01 13.17 10.21
CA THR A 85 0.81 14.09 11.33
C THR A 85 1.67 13.69 12.51
N ALA A 86 2.57 14.57 12.95
CA ALA A 86 3.42 14.38 14.12
C ALA A 86 3.68 15.71 14.82
N LEU A 87 3.81 15.67 16.15
CA LEU A 87 4.11 16.86 16.96
C LEU A 87 3.13 18.03 16.71
N GLY A 88 1.88 17.73 16.38
CA GLY A 88 0.85 18.72 16.03
C GLY A 88 0.96 19.34 14.64
N ILE A 89 1.91 18.88 13.81
CA ILE A 89 2.11 19.33 12.43
C ILE A 89 1.64 18.24 11.48
N THR A 90 0.80 18.63 10.50
CA THR A 90 0.34 17.76 9.41
C THR A 90 0.99 18.21 8.10
N ALA A 91 1.65 17.30 7.39
CA ALA A 91 2.32 17.60 6.13
C ALA A 91 2.28 16.40 5.16
N PRO A 92 2.37 16.63 3.84
CA PRO A 92 2.60 15.58 2.87
C PRO A 92 3.92 14.84 3.16
N TYR A 93 3.88 13.53 3.01
CA TYR A 93 5.06 12.69 2.94
C TYR A 93 5.36 12.41 1.47
N GLU A 94 6.44 12.97 0.96
CA GLU A 94 6.85 12.80 -0.44
C GLU A 94 7.47 11.41 -0.64
N LEU A 95 6.73 10.52 -1.30
CA LEU A 95 7.24 9.22 -1.73
C LEU A 95 8.26 9.38 -2.87
N PRO A 96 9.28 8.51 -2.95
CA PRO A 96 10.08 8.38 -4.16
C PRO A 96 9.16 8.16 -5.38
N ALA A 97 9.50 8.77 -6.52
CA ALA A 97 8.62 8.80 -7.69
C ALA A 97 8.20 7.41 -8.18
N ASP A 98 9.08 6.42 -8.07
CA ASP A 98 8.80 5.03 -8.40
C ASP A 98 7.79 4.39 -7.43
N ARG A 99 7.91 4.65 -6.12
CA ARG A 99 6.98 4.15 -5.09
C ARG A 99 5.62 4.86 -5.14
N ALA A 100 5.60 6.13 -5.54
CA ALA A 100 4.38 6.91 -5.71
C ALA A 100 3.58 6.48 -6.95
N ALA A 101 4.23 5.95 -8.00
CA ALA A 101 3.60 5.46 -9.22
C ALA A 101 2.93 4.09 -8.99
N ALA A 102 1.77 4.09 -8.34
CA ALA A 102 1.13 2.91 -7.78
C ALA A 102 0.78 1.82 -8.81
N CYS A 103 0.56 2.17 -10.09
CA CYS A 103 0.34 1.20 -11.16
C CYS A 103 1.47 0.17 -11.31
N ASN A 104 2.70 0.51 -10.91
CA ASN A 104 3.86 -0.39 -10.99
C ASN A 104 3.98 -1.35 -9.80
N TRP A 105 3.06 -1.20 -8.83
CA TRP A 105 3.07 -1.91 -7.56
C TRP A 105 1.71 -2.58 -7.26
N LEU A 106 0.88 -2.73 -8.29
CA LEU A 106 -0.28 -3.61 -8.23
C LEU A 106 0.20 -5.06 -8.29
N VAL A 107 -0.37 -5.91 -7.45
CA VAL A 107 -0.02 -7.34 -7.39
C VAL A 107 -0.75 -8.06 -8.52
N GLN A 108 -0.01 -8.73 -9.40
CA GLN A 108 -0.50 -9.49 -10.55
C GLN A 108 -1.42 -8.72 -11.52
N SER A 109 -1.41 -7.39 -11.43
CA SER A 109 -2.24 -6.48 -12.24
C SER A 109 -1.48 -5.20 -12.50
N ARG A 110 -1.90 -4.40 -13.48
CA ARG A 110 -1.31 -3.09 -13.82
C ARG A 110 -2.39 -2.19 -14.37
N CYS A 111 -2.11 -0.90 -14.41
CA CYS A 111 -2.98 0.02 -15.15
C CYS A 111 -2.95 -0.26 -16.66
N PRO A 112 -4.07 -0.04 -17.38
CA PRO A 112 -5.34 0.47 -16.88
C PRO A 112 -6.13 -0.57 -16.07
N ILE A 113 -6.85 -0.10 -15.06
CA ILE A 113 -7.79 -0.90 -14.25
C ILE A 113 -9.24 -0.51 -14.55
N SER A 114 -10.18 -1.42 -14.31
CA SER A 114 -11.61 -1.20 -14.59
C SER A 114 -12.42 -0.95 -13.33
N ALA A 115 -13.51 -0.18 -13.42
CA ALA A 115 -14.44 0.01 -12.32
C ALA A 115 -14.97 -1.33 -11.77
N GLY A 116 -15.01 -1.46 -10.44
CA GLY A 116 -15.44 -2.68 -9.75
C GLY A 116 -14.39 -3.80 -9.67
N GLU A 117 -13.20 -3.61 -10.23
CA GLU A 117 -12.12 -4.60 -10.13
C GLU A 117 -11.57 -4.67 -8.70
N ASP A 118 -11.46 -5.89 -8.17
CA ASP A 118 -10.84 -6.15 -6.88
C ASP A 118 -9.33 -6.34 -7.04
N LEU A 119 -8.56 -5.44 -6.43
CA LEU A 119 -7.12 -5.33 -6.63
C LEU A 119 -6.38 -5.34 -5.29
N THR A 120 -5.12 -5.77 -5.33
CA THR A 120 -4.16 -5.63 -4.23
C THR A 120 -3.04 -4.69 -4.66
N TYR A 121 -2.77 -3.68 -3.84
CA TYR A 121 -1.72 -2.70 -4.03
C TYR A 121 -0.65 -2.87 -2.95
N HIS A 122 0.62 -2.98 -3.33
CA HIS A 122 1.75 -2.95 -2.42
C HIS A 122 2.36 -1.56 -2.33
N LEU A 123 2.68 -1.09 -1.13
CA LEU A 123 3.56 0.05 -0.93
C LEU A 123 4.73 -0.32 -0.03
N SER A 124 5.89 0.23 -0.37
CA SER A 124 7.10 0.19 0.43
C SER A 124 7.58 1.63 0.62
N MET A 125 7.39 2.13 1.84
CA MET A 125 7.60 3.52 2.22
C MET A 125 8.92 3.65 3.00
N PRO A 126 9.91 4.41 2.53
CA PRO A 126 11.17 4.56 3.27
C PRO A 126 11.00 5.27 4.61
N VAL A 127 11.57 4.75 5.69
CA VAL A 127 11.62 5.45 6.99
C VAL A 127 13.05 5.91 7.20
N THR A 128 13.37 7.15 6.80
CA THR A 128 14.78 7.60 6.77
C THR A 128 15.39 7.71 8.17
N ALA A 129 16.72 7.55 8.24
CA ALA A 129 17.46 7.58 9.51
C ALA A 129 17.38 8.92 10.28
N ILE A 130 17.00 10.00 9.60
CA ILE A 130 16.93 11.35 10.16
C ILE A 130 15.56 11.67 10.80
N TYR A 131 14.53 10.86 10.57
CA TYR A 131 13.18 11.14 11.07
C TYR A 131 13.10 11.08 12.60
N PRO A 132 12.50 12.05 13.30
CA PRO A 132 12.45 12.08 14.77
C PRO A 132 11.76 10.85 15.39
N LEU A 133 12.12 10.47 16.62
CA LEU A 133 11.52 9.33 17.33
C LEU A 133 10.19 9.77 17.97
N VAL A 134 9.11 9.74 17.18
CA VAL A 134 7.81 10.28 17.59
C VAL A 134 6.67 9.38 17.15
N SER A 135 5.52 9.55 17.79
CA SER A 135 4.26 9.06 17.26
C SER A 135 3.87 9.85 16.02
N VAL A 136 3.35 9.13 15.03
CA VAL A 136 2.91 9.64 13.74
C VAL A 136 1.53 9.05 13.46
N THR A 137 0.60 9.86 12.97
CA THR A 137 -0.62 9.37 12.32
C THR A 137 -0.41 9.46 10.82
N ILE A 138 -0.62 8.36 10.10
CA ILE A 138 -0.42 8.26 8.65
C ILE A 138 -1.78 8.09 7.99
N GLU A 139 -2.13 9.03 7.11
CA GLU A 139 -3.21 8.89 6.16
C GLU A 139 -2.61 8.47 4.80
N MET A 140 -3.11 7.38 4.22
CA MET A 140 -2.75 6.96 2.87
C MET A 140 -3.99 7.01 1.98
N ASP A 141 -3.83 7.54 0.78
CA ASP A 141 -4.88 7.68 -0.23
C ASP A 141 -4.35 7.25 -1.59
N LEU A 142 -5.03 6.30 -2.24
CA LEU A 142 -4.73 5.85 -3.59
C LEU A 142 -5.67 6.57 -4.56
N VAL A 143 -5.12 7.45 -5.39
CA VAL A 143 -5.89 8.33 -6.27
C VAL A 143 -5.57 8.13 -7.74
N ASP A 144 -6.52 8.38 -8.62
CA ASP A 144 -6.32 8.26 -10.07
C ASP A 144 -5.94 9.59 -10.76
N GLN A 145 -5.86 9.56 -12.09
CA GLN A 145 -5.60 10.75 -12.92
C GLN A 145 -6.60 11.89 -12.74
N SER A 146 -7.82 11.58 -12.29
CA SER A 146 -8.90 12.55 -12.03
C SER A 146 -8.98 12.99 -10.57
N GLN A 147 -8.06 12.53 -9.72
CA GLN A 147 -8.05 12.76 -8.26
C GLN A 147 -9.17 12.04 -7.50
N GLN A 148 -9.80 11.04 -8.14
CA GLN A 148 -10.75 10.16 -7.47
C GLN A 148 -9.99 9.21 -6.55
N SER A 149 -10.43 9.09 -5.29
CA SER A 149 -9.90 8.11 -4.34
C SER A 149 -10.49 6.73 -4.61
N HIS A 150 -9.62 5.71 -4.69
CA HIS A 150 -9.99 4.30 -4.84
C HIS A 150 -9.88 3.52 -3.53
N GLY A 151 -9.14 4.06 -2.56
CA GLY A 151 -8.95 3.47 -1.24
C GLY A 151 -8.18 4.44 -0.35
N CYS A 152 -8.77 4.78 0.80
CA CYS A 152 -8.16 5.68 1.76
C CYS A 152 -8.31 5.15 3.18
N PHE A 153 -7.23 5.22 3.96
CA PHE A 153 -7.27 4.82 5.36
C PHE A 153 -6.25 5.59 6.22
N VAL A 154 -6.48 5.56 7.53
CA VAL A 154 -5.61 6.16 8.55
C VAL A 154 -5.14 5.12 9.56
N VAL A 155 -3.85 5.13 9.88
CA VAL A 155 -3.21 4.28 10.90
C VAL A 155 -2.33 5.09 11.86
N ASP A 156 -2.09 4.55 13.05
CA ASP A 156 -1.11 5.11 13.99
C ASP A 156 0.19 4.35 13.92
N ALA A 157 1.29 5.09 13.95
CA ALA A 157 2.62 4.54 13.93
C ALA A 157 3.53 5.25 14.93
N ARG A 158 4.68 4.66 15.18
CA ARG A 158 5.75 5.24 15.99
C ARG A 158 7.08 5.01 15.31
N VAL A 159 7.78 6.09 15.02
CA VAL A 159 9.17 6.01 14.54
C VAL A 159 10.05 5.59 15.71
N VAL A 160 10.77 4.49 15.54
CA VAL A 160 11.66 3.91 16.56
C VAL A 160 13.11 3.85 16.07
N ALA A 161 14.04 3.73 17.01
CA ALA A 161 15.42 3.45 16.67
C ALA A 161 15.54 2.07 15.99
N ASN A 162 16.53 1.93 15.10
CA ASN A 162 16.90 0.65 14.51
C ASN A 162 17.69 -0.22 15.49
#